data_AF-A0A936SGV0-F1
#
_entry.id   AF-A0A936SGV0-F1
#
_cell.length_a   1.000
_cell.length_b   1.000
_cell.length_c   1.000
_cell.angle_alpha   90.00
_cell.angle_beta   90.00
_cell.angle_gamma   90.00
#
_symmetry.space_group_name_H-M   'P 1'
#
loop_
_entity.id
_entity.type
_entity.pdbx_description
1 polymer ?
#
loop_
_entity_poly.entity_id
_entity_poly.type
_entity_poly.pdbx_seq_one_letter_code
_entity_poly.pdbx_strand_id
1 'polypeptide(L)'
;MKRLFIAISSLCLFAFGCSSPKPFEIKDVCSQAEGTKAVLQGYLSLPKTIDTIQLRKGGAITAVGYQLFLMTKADATGDAVKVTIWTSDKSEPNKIKPLPANYSWNDLLVYTEKGQEVTAGKEIKVTGETVPDEKTKCSVSVTKIEVP
;
A
#
# COMPACT_ATOMS: atom_id res chain seq x y z
N MET A 1 -6.65 -51.63 38.34
CA MET A 1 -7.82 -51.01 37.68
C MET A 1 -7.36 -49.65 37.17
N LYS A 2 -6.83 -49.54 35.95
CA LYS A 2 -7.49 -49.17 34.67
C LYS A 2 -8.34 -47.88 34.72
N ARG A 3 -7.73 -46.82 34.13
CA ARG A 3 -8.32 -45.67 33.38
C ARG A 3 -9.00 -44.59 34.26
N LEU A 4 -8.92 -43.30 33.98
CA LEU A 4 -8.95 -42.63 32.67
C LEU A 4 -8.43 -41.18 32.83
N PHE A 5 -7.40 -40.79 32.07
CA PHE A 5 -7.02 -39.38 31.89
C PHE A 5 -7.89 -38.81 30.77
N ILE A 6 -8.71 -37.79 31.05
CA ILE A 6 -9.42 -37.02 30.03
C ILE A 6 -8.59 -35.75 29.78
N ALA A 7 -7.73 -35.81 28.75
CA ALA A 7 -7.09 -34.63 28.18
C ALA A 7 -8.05 -34.02 27.17
N ILE A 8 -8.74 -32.94 27.56
CA ILE A 8 -9.53 -32.12 26.64
C ILE A 8 -8.53 -31.23 25.89
N SER A 9 -8.05 -31.76 24.76
CA SER A 9 -7.27 -31.01 23.79
C SER A 9 -8.22 -30.04 23.07
N SER A 10 -8.37 -28.83 23.61
CA SER A 10 -8.96 -27.70 22.89
C SER A 10 -8.01 -27.33 21.75
N LEU A 11 -8.22 -27.94 20.59
CA LEU A 11 -7.80 -27.38 19.31
C LEU A 11 -8.58 -26.07 19.10
N CYS A 12 -7.99 -24.95 19.52
CA CYS A 12 -8.35 -23.64 18.98
C CYS A 12 -7.98 -23.67 17.49
N LEU A 13 -9.00 -23.85 16.66
CA LEU A 13 -8.96 -23.60 15.23
C LEU A 13 -8.51 -22.16 15.02
N PHE A 14 -7.26 -21.97 14.59
CA PHE A 14 -6.83 -20.73 13.99
C PHE A 14 -7.62 -20.56 12.69
N ALA A 15 -8.77 -19.90 12.78
CA ALA A 15 -9.41 -19.29 11.63
C ALA A 15 -8.49 -18.16 11.16
N PHE A 16 -7.50 -18.50 10.32
CA PHE A 16 -6.86 -17.54 9.43
C PHE A 16 -7.94 -17.09 8.45
N GLY A 17 -8.78 -16.16 8.90
CA GLY A 17 -9.71 -15.43 8.08
C GLY A 17 -8.88 -14.63 7.09
N CYS A 18 -8.63 -15.23 5.93
CA CYS A 18 -8.01 -14.55 4.81
C CYS A 18 -9.04 -13.56 4.29
N SER A 19 -9.15 -12.40 4.96
CA SER A 19 -10.10 -11.36 4.58
C SER A 19 -9.77 -10.93 3.16
N SER A 20 -10.78 -10.99 2.28
CA SER A 20 -10.67 -10.45 0.93
C SER A 20 -10.57 -8.92 1.02
N PRO A 21 -9.78 -8.27 0.15
CA PRO A 21 -9.74 -6.81 0.08
C PRO A 21 -11.13 -6.22 -0.10
N LYS A 22 -11.45 -5.14 0.64
CA LYS A 22 -12.74 -4.45 0.56
C LYS A 22 -12.57 -3.01 0.06
N PRO A 23 -13.53 -2.48 -0.71
CA PRO A 23 -13.51 -1.07 -1.10
C PRO A 23 -13.75 -0.14 0.09
N PHE A 24 -13.00 0.95 0.16
CA PHE A 24 -13.16 2.02 1.14
C PHE A 24 -13.02 3.39 0.46
N GLU A 25 -13.62 4.42 1.06
CA GLU A 25 -13.31 5.81 0.71
C GLU A 25 -11.97 6.22 1.35
N ILE A 26 -11.25 7.14 0.69
CA ILE A 26 -9.93 7.61 1.16
C ILE A 26 -10.00 8.16 2.59
N LYS A 27 -11.04 8.92 2.94
CA LYS A 27 -11.23 9.49 4.29
C LYS A 27 -11.47 8.44 5.38
N ASP A 28 -11.99 7.27 5.02
CA ASP A 28 -12.47 6.27 5.99
C ASP A 28 -11.46 5.14 6.22
N VAL A 29 -10.50 4.96 5.31
CA VAL A 29 -9.55 3.84 5.36
C VAL A 29 -8.69 3.85 6.62
N CYS A 30 -8.34 5.03 7.12
CA CYS A 30 -7.51 5.16 8.32
C CYS A 30 -8.28 5.04 9.63
N SER A 31 -9.60 4.87 9.57
CA SER A 31 -10.41 4.44 10.71
C SER A 31 -10.48 2.92 10.84
N GLN A 32 -9.92 2.18 9.87
CA GLN A 32 -9.86 0.72 9.92
C GLN A 32 -8.71 0.24 10.80
N ALA A 33 -8.83 -0.98 11.31
CA ALA A 33 -7.75 -1.62 12.06
C ALA A 33 -6.50 -1.79 11.17
N GLU A 34 -5.32 -1.78 11.79
CA GLU A 34 -4.08 -2.21 11.14
C GLU A 34 -4.25 -3.61 10.52
N GLY A 35 -3.65 -3.84 9.37
CA GLY A 35 -3.74 -5.09 8.63
C GLY A 35 -5.01 -5.25 7.80
N THR A 36 -5.86 -4.21 7.72
CA THR A 36 -7.06 -4.24 6.90
C THR A 36 -6.68 -4.14 5.42
N LYS A 37 -7.09 -5.15 4.64
CA LYS A 37 -6.93 -5.12 3.19
C LYS A 37 -7.96 -4.19 2.55
N ALA A 38 -7.48 -3.10 1.99
CA ALA A 38 -8.29 -2.03 1.43
C ALA A 38 -8.11 -1.92 -0.09
N VAL A 39 -9.19 -1.59 -0.78
CA VAL A 39 -9.23 -1.16 -2.18
C VAL A 39 -9.64 0.30 -2.20
N LEU A 40 -8.82 1.16 -2.78
CA LEU A 40 -9.06 2.60 -2.85
C LEU A 40 -8.98 3.06 -4.31
N GLN A 41 -9.73 4.10 -4.64
CA GLN A 41 -9.65 4.78 -5.93
C GLN A 41 -9.26 6.24 -5.71
N GLY A 42 -8.38 6.78 -6.57
CA GLY A 42 -7.96 8.17 -6.48
C GLY A 42 -6.76 8.49 -7.38
N TYR A 43 -6.16 9.64 -7.14
CA TYR A 43 -5.07 10.20 -7.95
C TYR A 43 -3.80 10.23 -7.12
N LEU A 44 -2.69 9.74 -7.67
CA LEU A 44 -1.40 9.87 -6.98
C LEU A 44 -0.92 11.31 -7.03
N SER A 45 -0.39 11.77 -5.90
CA SER A 45 0.28 13.05 -5.78
C SER A 45 1.65 12.91 -5.12
N LEU A 46 2.62 13.64 -5.67
CA LEU A 46 3.96 13.74 -5.11
C LEU A 46 3.96 14.73 -3.93
N PRO A 47 4.60 14.40 -2.80
CA PRO A 47 4.86 15.36 -1.74
C PRO A 47 5.94 16.37 -2.18
N LYS A 48 6.17 17.43 -1.41
CA LYS A 48 7.30 18.36 -1.64
C LYS A 48 8.66 17.71 -1.34
N THR A 49 8.68 16.85 -0.33
CA THR A 49 9.83 16.04 0.08
C THR A 49 9.35 14.61 0.20
N ILE A 50 10.06 13.66 -0.41
CA ILE A 50 9.62 12.27 -0.42
C ILE A 50 10.29 11.51 0.73
N ASP A 51 9.45 10.95 1.60
CA ASP A 51 9.91 10.01 2.62
C ASP A 51 10.12 8.64 1.92
N THR A 52 11.24 7.96 2.25
CA THR A 52 11.56 6.65 1.68
C THR A 52 11.65 5.58 2.75
N ILE A 53 11.11 4.40 2.45
CA ILE A 53 11.20 3.21 3.29
C ILE A 53 12.18 2.24 2.65
N GLN A 54 13.19 1.79 3.39
CA GLN A 54 14.19 0.85 2.88
C GLN A 54 13.98 -0.53 3.52
N LEU A 55 13.75 -1.55 2.69
CA LEU A 55 13.88 -2.93 3.14
C LEU A 55 15.34 -3.33 3.08
N ARG A 56 15.85 -3.87 4.18
CA ARG A 56 17.21 -4.38 4.29
C ARG A 56 17.22 -5.86 4.61
N LYS A 57 18.07 -6.61 3.92
CA LYS A 57 18.34 -8.02 4.21
C LYS A 57 19.84 -8.22 4.34
N GLY A 58 20.30 -8.65 5.51
CA GLY A 58 21.74 -8.81 5.79
C GLY A 58 22.53 -7.49 5.70
N GLY A 59 21.92 -6.36 6.01
CA GLY A 59 22.56 -5.03 5.97
C GLY A 59 22.52 -4.32 4.62
N ALA A 60 22.25 -5.04 3.52
CA ALA A 60 22.09 -4.44 2.19
C ALA A 60 20.63 -3.99 1.94
N ILE A 61 20.45 -2.87 1.25
CA ILE A 61 19.14 -2.41 0.79
C ILE A 61 18.68 -3.31 -0.35
N THR A 62 17.51 -3.92 -0.20
CA THR A 62 16.92 -4.82 -1.21
C THR A 62 15.71 -4.22 -1.90
N ALA A 63 15.06 -3.21 -1.30
CA ALA A 63 13.99 -2.47 -1.94
C ALA A 63 13.86 -1.07 -1.31
N VAL A 64 13.40 -0.12 -2.11
CA VAL A 64 13.04 1.23 -1.67
C VAL A 64 11.56 1.44 -1.96
N GLY A 65 10.82 1.96 -0.99
CA GLY A 65 9.43 2.35 -1.12
C GLY A 65 9.32 3.86 -1.00
N TYR A 66 8.46 4.46 -1.79
CA TYR A 66 8.14 5.88 -1.72
C TYR A 66 6.81 6.09 -1.01
N GLN A 67 6.80 6.99 -0.03
CA GLN A 67 5.58 7.48 0.58
C GLN A 67 5.02 8.64 -0.25
N LEU A 68 3.85 8.39 -0.84
CA LEU A 68 3.09 9.32 -1.69
C LEU A 68 1.73 9.61 -1.06
N PHE A 69 0.95 10.48 -1.68
CA PHE A 69 -0.46 10.65 -1.35
C PHE A 69 -1.34 10.05 -2.44
N LEU A 70 -2.39 9.34 -2.02
CA LEU A 70 -3.54 9.04 -2.87
C LEU A 70 -4.65 10.03 -2.49
N MET A 71 -5.08 10.82 -3.46
CA MET A 71 -5.99 11.95 -3.32
C MET A 71 -7.33 11.64 -3.96
N THR A 72 -8.41 12.23 -3.46
CA THR A 72 -9.73 12.15 -4.11
C THR A 72 -9.84 12.97 -5.40
N LYS A 73 -8.96 13.97 -5.62
CA LYS A 73 -8.96 14.84 -6.82
C LYS A 73 -7.58 14.93 -7.46
N ALA A 74 -7.57 15.13 -8.79
CA ALA A 74 -6.36 15.20 -9.61
C ALA A 74 -5.49 16.44 -9.38
N ASP A 75 -6.08 17.52 -8.87
CA ASP A 75 -5.42 18.81 -8.60
C ASP A 75 -4.70 18.84 -7.23
N ALA A 76 -4.52 17.67 -6.61
CA ALA A 76 -3.97 17.51 -5.27
C ALA A 76 -4.77 18.25 -4.17
N THR A 77 -6.08 18.43 -4.37
CA THR A 77 -7.01 18.89 -3.33
C THR A 77 -7.91 17.75 -2.82
N GLY A 78 -8.60 17.98 -1.71
CA GLY A 78 -9.55 17.02 -1.12
C GLY A 78 -8.92 16.05 -0.12
N ASP A 79 -9.64 14.97 0.18
CA ASP A 79 -9.19 13.94 1.13
C ASP A 79 -7.98 13.20 0.57
N ALA A 80 -7.08 12.83 1.49
CA ALA A 80 -5.80 12.22 1.18
C ALA A 80 -5.47 11.10 2.16
N VAL A 81 -4.84 10.03 1.67
CA VAL A 81 -4.18 9.03 2.49
C VAL A 81 -2.76 8.82 1.99
N LYS A 82 -1.81 8.63 2.92
CA LYS A 82 -0.47 8.22 2.53
C LYS A 82 -0.48 6.80 1.99
N VAL A 83 0.25 6.58 0.89
CA VAL A 83 0.44 5.25 0.31
C VAL A 83 1.93 4.98 0.14
N THR A 84 2.36 3.74 0.39
CA THR A 84 3.71 3.29 0.10
C THR A 84 3.70 2.47 -1.17
N ILE A 85 4.45 2.89 -2.19
CA ILE A 85 4.64 2.15 -3.44
C ILE A 85 6.11 1.81 -3.60
N TRP A 86 6.42 0.54 -3.85
CA TRP A 86 7.78 0.05 -4.03
C TRP A 86 8.34 0.43 -5.39
N THR A 87 9.60 0.84 -5.42
CA THR A 87 10.31 1.18 -6.65
C THR A 87 10.72 -0.07 -7.41
N SER A 88 10.92 0.08 -8.72
CA SER A 88 11.67 -0.90 -9.54
C SER A 88 12.42 -0.18 -10.65
N ASP A 89 13.67 -0.58 -10.89
CA ASP A 89 14.50 -0.04 -11.98
C ASP A 89 14.02 -0.51 -13.38
N LYS A 90 12.97 -1.33 -13.42
CA LYS A 90 12.33 -1.86 -14.63
C LYS A 90 10.82 -1.59 -14.58
N SER A 91 10.13 -1.83 -15.70
CA SER A 91 8.67 -1.74 -15.82
C SER A 91 7.93 -2.89 -15.12
N GLU A 92 8.38 -3.27 -13.92
CA GLU A 92 7.76 -4.35 -13.15
C GLU A 92 6.37 -3.95 -12.66
N PRO A 93 5.37 -4.85 -12.75
CA PRO A 93 4.00 -4.56 -12.31
C PRO A 93 3.90 -4.15 -10.84
N ASN A 94 2.93 -3.28 -10.55
CA ASN A 94 2.62 -2.76 -9.21
C ASN A 94 3.79 -1.98 -8.57
N LYS A 95 4.62 -1.33 -9.39
CA LYS A 95 5.79 -0.56 -8.96
C LYS A 95 5.71 0.88 -9.44
N ILE A 96 6.48 1.74 -8.78
CA ILE A 96 6.74 3.10 -9.24
C ILE A 96 8.14 3.19 -9.85
N LYS A 97 8.29 3.96 -10.92
CA LYS A 97 9.61 4.27 -11.48
C LYS A 97 10.41 5.10 -10.46
N PRO A 98 11.70 4.79 -10.24
CA PRO A 98 12.57 5.59 -9.39
C PRO A 98 12.52 7.07 -9.77
N LEU A 99 12.34 7.91 -8.78
CA LEU A 99 12.23 9.35 -8.96
C LEU A 99 13.64 9.97 -8.93
N PRO A 100 13.93 10.95 -9.81
CA PRO A 100 15.19 11.69 -9.73
C PRO A 100 15.23 12.57 -8.47
N ALA A 101 16.42 13.07 -8.11
CA ALA A 101 16.60 13.88 -6.90
C ALA A 101 15.73 15.15 -6.87
N ASN A 102 15.51 15.77 -8.05
CA ASN A 102 14.67 16.95 -8.23
C ASN A 102 13.40 16.59 -9.00
N TYR A 103 12.67 15.60 -8.51
CA TYR A 103 11.47 15.12 -9.16
C TYR A 103 10.43 16.23 -9.35
N SER A 104 9.61 16.02 -10.37
CA SER A 104 8.49 16.86 -10.77
C SER A 104 7.25 16.00 -10.98
N TRP A 105 6.10 16.66 -11.14
CA TRP A 105 4.84 16.00 -11.46
C TRP A 105 4.95 15.03 -12.65
N ASN A 106 5.74 15.37 -13.66
CA ASN A 106 5.91 14.56 -14.87
C ASN A 106 6.74 13.28 -14.64
N ASP A 107 7.49 13.20 -13.54
CA ASP A 107 8.28 12.01 -13.19
C ASP A 107 7.43 10.92 -12.52
N LEU A 108 6.21 11.25 -12.10
CA LEU A 108 5.28 10.29 -11.51
C LEU A 108 4.77 9.32 -12.58
N LEU A 109 5.35 8.13 -12.56
CA LEU A 109 5.00 7.00 -13.43
C LEU A 109 4.91 5.73 -12.60
N VAL A 110 3.74 5.09 -12.62
CA VAL A 110 3.53 3.77 -12.01
C VAL A 110 3.19 2.73 -13.06
N TYR A 111 3.51 1.48 -12.76
CA TYR A 111 3.21 0.33 -13.58
C TYR A 111 2.08 -0.47 -12.91
N THR A 112 0.98 -0.68 -13.63
CA THR A 112 -0.16 -1.46 -13.15
C THR A 112 0.17 -2.95 -13.07
N GLU A 113 -0.72 -3.75 -12.48
CA GLU A 113 -0.63 -5.23 -12.47
C GLU A 113 -0.45 -5.81 -13.89
N LYS A 114 -1.05 -5.17 -14.89
CA LYS A 114 -0.97 -5.58 -16.30
C LYS A 114 0.27 -5.03 -17.03
N GLY A 115 1.17 -4.34 -16.32
CA GLY A 115 2.35 -3.70 -16.88
C GLY A 115 2.06 -2.41 -17.67
N GLN A 116 0.83 -1.90 -17.63
CA GLN A 116 0.50 -0.62 -18.26
C GLN A 116 1.11 0.55 -17.49
N GLU A 117 1.62 1.52 -18.23
CA GLU A 117 2.13 2.78 -17.71
C GLU A 117 0.99 3.74 -17.36
N VAL A 118 1.01 4.26 -16.14
CA VAL A 118 0.08 5.28 -15.67
C VAL A 118 0.87 6.47 -15.14
N THR A 119 0.69 7.61 -15.80
CA THR A 119 1.33 8.87 -15.44
C THR A 119 0.46 9.69 -14.50
N ALA A 120 1.04 10.78 -14.00
CA ALA A 120 0.37 11.74 -13.14
C ALA A 120 -0.97 12.27 -13.69
N GLY A 121 -1.90 12.57 -12.78
CA GLY A 121 -3.23 13.11 -13.12
C GLY A 121 -4.22 12.06 -13.65
N LYS A 122 -3.83 10.79 -13.73
CA LYS A 122 -4.74 9.67 -14.00
C LYS A 122 -5.26 9.07 -12.70
N GLU A 123 -6.53 8.72 -12.71
CA GLU A 123 -7.12 7.96 -11.62
C GLU A 123 -6.59 6.53 -11.65
N ILE A 124 -6.30 5.99 -10.48
CA ILE A 124 -5.90 4.61 -10.28
C ILE A 124 -6.74 3.98 -9.19
N LYS A 125 -6.83 2.66 -9.25
CA LYS A 125 -7.32 1.82 -8.18
C LYS A 125 -6.13 1.11 -7.54
N VAL A 126 -5.95 1.28 -6.23
CA VAL A 126 -4.92 0.58 -5.47
C VAL A 126 -5.55 -0.45 -4.55
N THR A 127 -4.89 -1.60 -4.43
CA THR A 127 -5.16 -2.54 -3.34
C THR A 127 -3.94 -2.58 -2.44
N GLY A 128 -4.16 -2.57 -1.14
CA GLY A 128 -3.09 -2.58 -0.16
C GLY A 128 -3.59 -2.97 1.22
N GLU A 129 -2.73 -2.77 2.20
CA GLU A 129 -2.98 -3.07 3.61
C GLU A 129 -2.73 -1.83 4.45
N THR A 130 -3.60 -1.54 5.40
CA THR A 130 -3.40 -0.46 6.36
C THR A 130 -2.23 -0.79 7.27
N VAL A 131 -1.29 0.14 7.40
CA VAL A 131 -0.10 0.02 8.25
C VAL A 131 0.05 1.28 9.09
N PRO A 132 0.64 1.19 10.29
CA PRO A 132 0.87 2.35 11.13
C PRO A 132 1.87 3.31 10.45
N ASP A 133 1.60 4.61 10.56
CA ASP A 133 2.51 5.68 10.14
C ASP A 133 2.68 6.65 11.32
N GLU A 134 3.91 6.92 11.74
CA GLU A 134 4.14 7.72 12.95
C GLU A 134 3.61 9.15 12.85
N LYS A 135 3.59 9.74 11.65
CA LYS A 135 3.17 11.13 11.42
C LYS A 135 1.65 11.25 11.25
N THR A 136 1.03 10.32 10.53
CA THR A 136 -0.38 10.38 10.12
C THR A 136 -1.26 9.32 10.80
N LYS A 137 -0.68 8.50 11.68
CA LYS A 137 -1.27 7.33 12.36
C LYS A 137 -1.63 6.16 11.44
N CYS A 138 -1.75 6.39 10.14
CA CYS A 138 -2.09 5.36 9.16
C CYS A 138 -1.54 5.69 7.77
N SER A 139 -1.07 4.67 7.08
CA SER A 139 -0.82 4.68 5.64
C SER A 139 -1.28 3.36 5.03
N VAL A 140 -1.26 3.26 3.70
CA VAL A 140 -1.58 2.03 2.98
C VAL A 140 -0.35 1.51 2.25
N SER A 141 0.09 0.30 2.56
CA SER A 141 1.14 -0.40 1.82
C SER A 141 0.53 -1.02 0.57
N VAL A 142 0.89 -0.50 -0.60
CA VAL A 142 0.28 -0.89 -1.88
C VAL A 142 0.87 -2.21 -2.37
N THR A 143 -0.01 -3.15 -2.72
CA THR A 143 0.33 -4.45 -3.30
C THR A 143 -0.16 -4.61 -4.72
N LYS A 144 -1.19 -3.85 -5.12
CA LYS A 144 -1.80 -3.89 -6.44
C LYS A 144 -2.11 -2.49 -6.96
N ILE A 145 -1.88 -2.24 -8.24
CA ILE A 145 -2.25 -1.02 -8.95
C ILE A 145 -3.00 -1.40 -10.22
N GLU A 146 -4.16 -0.81 -10.44
CA GLU A 146 -5.03 -1.05 -11.59
C GLU A 146 -5.51 0.28 -12.15
N VAL A 147 -5.88 0.29 -13.42
CA VAL A 147 -6.77 1.31 -13.98
C VAL A 147 -8.20 0.98 -13.51
N PRO A 148 -9.04 1.97 -13.14
CA PRO A 148 -10.41 1.75 -12.72
C PRO A 148 -11.25 0.89 -13.67
#